data_AF-A0A1B6H8A6-F1
#
_entry.id   AF-A0A1B6H8A6-F1
#
_cell.length_a   1.000
_cell.length_b   1.000
_cell.length_c   1.000
_cell.angle_alpha   90.00
_cell.angle_beta   90.00
_cell.angle_gamma   90.00
#
_symmetry.space_group_name_H-M   'P 1'
#
loop_
_entity.id
_entity.type
_entity.pdbx_description
1 polymer ?
#
loop_
_entity_poly.entity_id
_entity_poly.type
_entity_poly.pdbx_seq_one_letter_code
_entity_poly.pdbx_strand_id
1 'polypeptide(L)'
;GAPVTLCLTAGQARLPACLGPVTQFFDLVASQFLHQDKTELVQVSIAVLVRQEFFSLPSFAAQLPSCADAVRESALLMVQVVNSLKTLQAQGREEASLSQFVVSREDRQFSPRVCLLPQDADKGGESVSLCQCAVKATELLSLPPPLNAILRSELREERATSLTRAKAALELWLWGPTHMPVSPDTQGSLQRWLDLERATVLHSLVVRRPLTLNCGDYCHLSFLVRTNAKVMCDALALLDKPATTTT
;
A
#
# COMPACT_ATOMS: atom_id res chain seq x y z
N GLY A 1 15.78 -18.05 22.84
CA GLY A 1 14.57 -18.05 21.98
C GLY A 1 14.78 -17.08 20.84
N ALA A 2 14.11 -17.28 19.70
CA ALA A 2 14.11 -16.27 18.64
C ALA A 2 13.35 -15.02 19.15
N PRO A 3 13.85 -13.80 18.90
CA PRO A 3 13.14 -12.59 19.30
C PRO A 3 11.79 -12.50 18.55
N VAL A 4 10.79 -11.91 19.21
CA VAL A 4 9.42 -11.72 18.68
C VAL A 4 9.01 -10.26 18.86
N THR A 5 8.03 -9.80 18.08
CA THR A 5 7.40 -8.50 18.30
C THR A 5 6.04 -8.71 18.95
N LEU A 6 5.76 -7.97 20.04
CA LEU A 6 4.46 -8.00 20.72
C LEU A 6 3.66 -6.78 20.33
N CYS A 7 2.42 -6.98 19.90
CA CYS A 7 1.45 -5.91 19.73
C CYS A 7 0.42 -5.98 20.86
N LEU A 8 0.26 -4.86 21.56
CA LEU A 8 -0.69 -4.72 22.65
C LEU A 8 -1.88 -3.89 22.15
N THR A 9 -3.09 -4.39 22.36
CA THR A 9 -4.31 -3.71 21.94
C THR A 9 -5.28 -3.64 23.10
N ALA A 10 -5.68 -2.43 23.47
CA ALA A 10 -6.69 -2.18 24.49
C ALA A 10 -8.11 -2.19 23.87
N GLY A 11 -9.10 -2.64 24.63
CA GLY A 11 -10.51 -2.60 24.22
C GLY A 11 -10.84 -3.53 23.06
N GLN A 12 -11.69 -3.06 22.13
CA GLN A 12 -12.20 -3.85 21.00
C GLN A 12 -11.42 -3.68 19.69
N ALA A 13 -10.34 -2.90 19.70
CA ALA A 13 -9.53 -2.71 18.50
C ALA A 13 -8.95 -4.06 18.03
N ARG A 14 -9.00 -4.29 16.71
CA ARG A 14 -8.50 -5.52 16.08
C ARG A 14 -7.19 -5.24 15.36
N LEU A 15 -6.25 -6.14 15.51
CA LEU A 15 -4.98 -6.08 14.78
C LEU A 15 -5.25 -6.20 13.26
N PRO A 16 -4.59 -5.39 12.42
CA PRO A 16 -4.65 -5.55 10.98
C PRO A 16 -4.25 -6.96 10.54
N ALA A 17 -5.09 -7.62 9.73
CA ALA A 17 -4.87 -9.01 9.32
C ALA A 17 -3.55 -9.20 8.53
N CYS A 18 -3.06 -8.14 7.88
CA CYS A 18 -1.79 -8.14 7.15
C CYS A 18 -0.56 -8.36 8.04
N LEU A 19 -0.66 -8.18 9.37
CA LEU A 19 0.43 -8.41 10.31
C LEU A 19 0.62 -9.89 10.66
N GLY A 20 -0.36 -10.75 10.37
CA GLY A 20 -0.24 -12.21 10.48
C GLY A 20 0.27 -12.70 11.84
N PRO A 21 -0.47 -12.49 12.95
CA PRO A 21 -0.05 -12.96 14.26
C PRO A 21 0.12 -14.48 14.28
N VAL A 22 1.20 -14.93 14.93
CA VAL A 22 1.47 -16.35 15.19
C VAL A 22 0.46 -16.88 16.21
N THR A 23 0.17 -16.08 17.23
CA THR A 23 -0.86 -16.35 18.23
C THR A 23 -1.38 -15.05 18.84
N GLN A 24 -2.56 -15.11 19.44
CA GLN A 24 -3.20 -14.00 20.12
C GLN A 24 -3.91 -14.50 21.38
N PHE A 25 -3.75 -13.80 22.50
CA PHE A 25 -4.38 -14.13 23.78
C PHE A 25 -4.64 -12.85 24.58
N PHE A 26 -5.36 -12.98 25.71
CA PHE A 26 -5.64 -11.87 26.61
C PHE A 26 -4.87 -12.03 27.91
N ASP A 27 -4.26 -10.97 28.39
CA ASP A 27 -3.55 -10.97 29.67
C ASP A 27 -3.54 -9.57 30.32
N LEU A 28 -3.12 -9.50 31.58
CA LEU A 28 -2.90 -8.27 32.31
C LEU A 28 -1.49 -7.73 32.05
N VAL A 29 -1.42 -6.50 31.56
CA VAL A 29 -0.16 -5.80 31.29
C VAL A 29 -0.17 -4.46 32.02
N ALA A 30 0.99 -4.04 32.51
CA ALA A 30 1.13 -2.72 33.12
C ALA A 30 0.79 -1.62 32.11
N SER A 31 -0.08 -0.69 32.50
CA SER A 31 -0.62 0.35 31.61
C SER A 31 0.44 1.29 31.01
N GLN A 32 1.62 1.35 31.61
CA GLN A 32 2.81 2.03 31.05
C GLN A 32 3.17 1.57 29.63
N PHE A 33 2.90 0.31 29.28
CA PHE A 33 3.17 -0.23 27.95
C PHE A 33 2.12 0.18 26.90
N LEU A 34 1.02 0.83 27.32
CA LEU A 34 -0.04 1.36 26.46
C LEU A 34 0.00 2.90 26.37
N HIS A 35 1.14 3.52 26.74
CA HIS A 35 1.29 4.96 26.86
C HIS A 35 0.31 5.61 27.85
N GLN A 36 0.05 4.94 28.98
CA GLN A 36 -0.61 5.55 30.13
C GLN A 36 0.44 5.78 31.22
N ASP A 37 0.50 6.98 31.81
CA ASP A 37 1.45 7.33 32.89
C ASP A 37 1.18 6.60 34.23
N LYS A 38 0.35 5.56 34.21
CA LYS A 38 -0.05 4.76 35.36
C LYS A 38 0.63 3.39 35.31
N THR A 39 0.73 2.75 36.47
CA THR A 39 1.29 1.40 36.64
C THR A 39 0.21 0.35 36.94
N GLU A 40 -1.06 0.69 36.73
CA GLU A 40 -2.18 -0.24 36.94
C GLU A 40 -2.12 -1.40 35.92
N LEU A 41 -2.56 -2.57 36.35
CA LEU A 41 -2.69 -3.71 35.45
C LEU A 41 -3.99 -3.58 34.67
N VAL A 42 -3.88 -3.58 33.34
CA VAL A 42 -5.01 -3.47 32.42
C VAL A 42 -5.06 -4.71 31.55
N GLN A 43 -6.26 -5.24 31.35
CA GLN A 43 -6.48 -6.37 30.45
C GLN A 43 -6.34 -5.91 29.00
N VAL A 44 -5.47 -6.59 28.25
CA VAL A 44 -5.20 -6.29 26.85
C VAL A 44 -5.19 -7.55 26.00
N SER A 45 -5.47 -7.38 24.71
CA SER A 45 -5.14 -8.39 23.71
C SER A 45 -3.65 -8.29 23.38
N ILE A 46 -2.93 -9.40 23.51
CA ILE A 46 -1.52 -9.54 23.15
C ILE A 46 -1.43 -10.40 21.89
N ALA A 47 -0.92 -9.82 20.81
CA ALA A 47 -0.61 -10.55 19.59
C ALA A 47 0.89 -10.76 19.47
N VAL A 48 1.31 -12.00 19.25
CA VAL A 48 2.72 -12.38 19.05
C VAL A 48 2.99 -12.45 17.57
N LEU A 49 3.94 -11.65 17.11
CA LEU A 49 4.35 -11.53 15.72
C LEU A 49 5.77 -12.07 15.53
N VAL A 50 6.07 -12.52 14.31
CA VAL A 50 7.47 -12.68 13.90
C VAL A 50 8.18 -11.34 14.03
N ARG A 51 9.47 -11.37 14.39
CA ARG A 51 10.27 -10.16 14.57
C ARG A 51 10.17 -9.26 13.33
N GLN A 52 9.65 -8.08 13.55
CA GLN A 52 9.50 -7.04 12.56
C GLN A 52 9.62 -5.67 13.21
N GLU A 53 10.12 -4.72 12.43
CA GLU A 53 10.25 -3.32 12.79
C GLU A 53 9.04 -2.54 12.27
N PHE A 54 8.69 -1.46 12.97
CA PHE A 54 7.56 -0.60 12.63
C PHE A 54 8.03 0.85 12.51
N PHE A 55 7.52 1.53 11.49
CA PHE A 55 7.89 2.89 11.15
C PHE A 55 6.62 3.67 10.81
N SER A 56 6.57 4.95 11.18
CA SER A 56 5.60 5.85 10.55
C SER A 56 5.94 5.97 9.06
N LEU A 57 4.94 6.17 8.20
CA LEU A 57 5.18 6.34 6.77
C LEU A 57 6.24 7.42 6.45
N PRO A 58 6.24 8.62 7.08
CA PRO A 58 7.30 9.61 6.89
C PRO A 58 8.70 9.11 7.31
N SER A 59 8.80 8.45 8.47
CA SER A 59 10.09 7.97 8.99
C SER A 59 10.71 6.87 8.12
N PHE A 60 9.87 6.03 7.50
CA PHE A 60 10.33 5.02 6.57
C PHE A 60 10.77 5.66 5.24
N ALA A 61 9.95 6.57 4.71
CA ALA A 61 10.27 7.27 3.46
C ALA A 61 11.60 8.05 3.54
N ALA A 62 11.91 8.66 4.69
CA ALA A 62 13.18 9.36 4.92
C ALA A 62 14.41 8.44 4.94
N GLN A 63 14.23 7.13 5.18
CA GLN A 63 15.32 6.15 5.17
C GLN A 63 15.58 5.55 3.78
N LEU A 64 14.68 5.78 2.83
CA LEU A 64 14.84 5.23 1.48
C LEU A 64 16.01 5.92 0.76
N PRO A 65 16.97 5.17 0.20
CA PRO A 65 18.07 5.76 -0.56
C PRO A 65 17.57 6.41 -1.84
N SER A 66 18.32 7.36 -2.40
CA SER A 66 17.98 7.96 -3.70
C SER A 66 18.52 7.09 -4.85
N CYS A 67 17.88 5.94 -5.11
CA CYS A 67 18.22 5.03 -6.21
C CYS A 67 16.97 4.43 -6.87
N ALA A 68 17.13 3.78 -8.03
CA ALA A 68 16.02 3.21 -8.80
C ALA A 68 15.19 2.19 -8.00
N ASP A 69 15.84 1.37 -7.17
CA ASP A 69 15.15 0.38 -6.33
C ASP A 69 14.23 1.05 -5.31
N ALA A 70 14.68 2.16 -4.71
CA ALA A 70 13.89 2.93 -3.76
C ALA A 70 12.71 3.69 -4.40
N VAL A 71 12.85 4.10 -5.66
CA VAL A 71 11.73 4.67 -6.43
C VAL A 71 10.67 3.60 -6.68
N ARG A 72 11.08 2.38 -7.05
CA ARG A 72 10.16 1.25 -7.22
C ARG A 72 9.50 0.87 -5.89
N GLU A 73 10.26 0.86 -4.79
CA GLU A 73 9.74 0.60 -3.45
C GLU A 73 8.74 1.67 -2.99
N SER A 74 9.02 2.95 -3.26
CA SER A 74 8.09 4.06 -3.02
C SER A 74 6.78 3.89 -3.78
N ALA A 75 6.85 3.48 -5.06
CA ALA A 75 5.67 3.20 -5.86
C ALA A 75 4.89 1.98 -5.32
N LEU A 76 5.57 0.92 -4.86
CA LEU A 76 4.93 -0.23 -4.22
C LEU A 76 4.22 0.15 -2.92
N LEU A 77 4.85 0.96 -2.06
CA LEU A 77 4.21 1.51 -0.86
C LEU A 77 2.98 2.33 -1.23
N MET A 78 3.08 3.16 -2.26
CA MET A 78 1.95 3.96 -2.73
C MET A 78 0.78 3.09 -3.21
N VAL A 79 1.03 1.96 -3.91
CA VAL A 79 -0.03 0.99 -4.26
C VAL A 79 -0.72 0.46 -3.01
N GLN A 80 0.04 0.12 -1.97
CA GLN A 80 -0.53 -0.38 -0.72
C GLN A 80 -1.35 0.67 0.03
N VAL A 81 -0.89 1.94 0.04
CA VAL A 81 -1.64 3.08 0.58
C VAL A 81 -2.97 3.24 -0.15
N VAL A 82 -2.95 3.31 -1.49
CA VAL A 82 -4.18 3.48 -2.29
C VAL A 82 -5.13 2.30 -2.11
N ASN A 83 -4.63 1.06 -2.03
CA ASN A 83 -5.46 -0.11 -1.74
C ASN A 83 -6.15 -0.03 -0.37
N SER A 84 -5.43 0.46 0.64
CA SER A 84 -5.99 0.66 1.98
C SER A 84 -7.06 1.76 1.98
N LEU A 85 -6.82 2.88 1.30
CA LEU A 85 -7.80 3.96 1.12
C LEU A 85 -9.04 3.47 0.37
N LYS A 86 -8.90 2.69 -0.71
CA LYS A 86 -10.04 2.08 -1.41
C LYS A 86 -10.82 1.11 -0.53
N THR A 87 -10.15 0.43 0.40
CA THR A 87 -10.83 -0.44 1.38
C THR A 87 -11.67 0.39 2.35
N LEU A 88 -11.14 1.53 2.82
CA LEU A 88 -11.90 2.49 3.62
C LEU A 88 -13.10 3.05 2.85
N GLN A 89 -12.90 3.43 1.58
CA GLN A 89 -13.98 3.89 0.70
C GLN A 89 -15.09 2.85 0.57
N ALA A 90 -14.74 1.58 0.38
CA ALA A 90 -15.70 0.48 0.28
C ALA A 90 -16.44 0.20 1.61
N GLN A 91 -15.85 0.60 2.74
CA GLN A 91 -16.48 0.57 4.06
C GLN A 91 -17.34 1.82 4.35
N GLY A 92 -17.47 2.75 3.40
CA GLY A 92 -18.22 3.99 3.57
C GLY A 92 -17.49 5.07 4.38
N ARG A 93 -16.18 4.94 4.58
CA ARG A 93 -15.36 5.99 5.19
C ARG A 93 -14.88 6.95 4.10
N GLU A 94 -15.00 8.24 4.37
CA GLU A 94 -14.66 9.31 3.41
C GLU A 94 -13.36 10.04 3.75
N GLU A 95 -12.86 9.83 4.96
CA GLU A 95 -11.66 10.48 5.48
C GLU A 95 -10.67 9.50 6.10
N ALA A 96 -9.41 9.91 6.09
CA ALA A 96 -8.31 9.18 6.71
C ALA A 96 -7.20 10.14 7.17
N SER A 97 -6.43 9.71 8.16
CA SER A 97 -5.22 10.40 8.60
C SER A 97 -4.00 9.59 8.19
N LEU A 98 -2.96 10.26 7.66
CA LEU A 98 -1.69 9.59 7.34
C LEU A 98 -1.03 8.96 8.58
N SER A 99 -1.36 9.44 9.77
CA SER A 99 -0.88 8.86 11.03
C SER A 99 -1.37 7.43 11.27
N GLN A 100 -2.45 7.02 10.58
CA GLN A 100 -2.97 5.65 10.64
C GLN A 100 -2.12 4.65 9.85
N PHE A 101 -1.28 5.14 8.93
CA PHE A 101 -0.48 4.31 8.04
C PHE A 101 0.90 4.07 8.67
N VAL A 102 1.15 2.80 9.00
CA VAL A 102 2.43 2.33 9.54
C VAL A 102 3.05 1.35 8.56
N VAL A 103 4.35 1.45 8.38
CA VAL A 103 5.13 0.51 7.58
C VAL A 103 5.74 -0.53 8.51
N SER A 104 5.47 -1.81 8.25
CA SER A 104 6.15 -2.91 8.90
C SER A 104 7.19 -3.55 7.97
N ARG A 105 8.33 -3.93 8.55
CA ARG A 105 9.42 -4.62 7.85
C ARG A 105 9.84 -5.82 8.68
N GLU A 106 9.58 -7.03 8.16
CA GLU A 106 10.01 -8.27 8.81
C GLU A 106 11.49 -8.51 8.56
N ASP A 107 12.25 -8.93 9.57
CA ASP A 107 13.70 -9.17 9.42
C ASP A 107 14.06 -10.17 8.31
N ARG A 108 13.16 -11.13 8.06
CA ARG A 108 13.34 -12.20 7.07
C ARG A 108 12.72 -11.89 5.72
N GLN A 109 11.84 -10.88 5.63
CA GLN A 109 11.24 -10.44 4.37
C GLN A 109 11.64 -8.99 4.11
N PHE A 110 12.51 -8.79 3.13
CA PHE A 110 12.97 -7.46 2.73
C PHE A 110 11.89 -6.56 2.11
N SER A 111 10.63 -7.01 1.98
CA SER A 111 9.55 -6.20 1.40
C SER A 111 8.73 -5.51 2.49
N PRO A 112 8.70 -4.17 2.54
CA PRO A 112 7.87 -3.45 3.51
C PRO A 112 6.37 -3.60 3.23
N ARG A 113 5.58 -3.59 4.31
CA ARG A 113 4.11 -3.71 4.27
C ARG A 113 3.46 -2.50 4.91
N VAL A 114 2.53 -1.87 4.22
CA VAL A 114 1.70 -0.80 4.77
C VAL A 114 0.53 -1.41 5.52
N CYS A 115 0.36 -1.01 6.77
CA CYS A 115 -0.69 -1.43 7.66
C CYS A 115 -1.50 -0.22 8.10
N LEU A 116 -2.83 -0.34 8.07
CA LEU A 116 -3.71 0.69 8.59
C LEU A 116 -4.07 0.35 10.04
N LEU A 117 -3.62 1.16 10.98
CA LEU A 117 -3.96 0.98 12.39
C LEU A 117 -5.39 1.48 12.67
N PRO A 118 -6.18 0.76 13.49
CA PRO A 118 -7.42 1.30 14.02
C PRO A 118 -7.07 2.49 14.93
N GLN A 119 -7.59 3.67 14.61
CA GLN A 119 -7.40 4.86 15.43
C GLN A 119 -8.75 5.25 16.03
N ASP A 120 -8.74 5.57 17.32
CA ASP A 120 -9.88 6.22 17.97
C ASP A 120 -9.99 7.66 17.43
N ALA A 121 -11.22 8.08 17.10
CA ALA A 121 -11.51 9.36 16.44
C ALA A 121 -10.94 10.58 17.19
N ASP A 122 -10.72 10.48 18.51
CA ASP A 122 -10.32 11.59 19.38
C ASP A 122 -8.80 11.82 19.49
N LYS A 123 -7.95 10.95 18.94
CA LYS A 123 -6.48 11.02 19.14
C LYS A 123 -5.67 11.15 17.86
N GLY A 124 -6.30 11.34 16.70
CA GLY A 124 -5.63 11.31 15.40
C GLY A 124 -5.39 12.68 14.78
N GLY A 125 -4.18 12.91 14.28
CA GLY A 125 -3.81 14.12 13.54
C GLY A 125 -4.71 14.37 12.31
N GLU A 126 -4.67 15.59 11.79
CA GLU A 126 -5.54 16.12 10.72
C GLU A 126 -6.12 15.06 9.76
N SER A 127 -7.40 14.74 9.95
CA SER A 127 -8.19 13.91 9.04
C SER A 127 -8.49 14.71 7.78
N VAL A 128 -8.32 14.08 6.62
CA VAL A 128 -8.58 14.69 5.31
C VAL A 128 -9.32 13.70 4.42
N SER A 129 -9.88 14.15 3.30
CA SER A 129 -10.54 13.24 2.35
C SER A 129 -9.58 12.14 1.89
N LEU A 130 -10.09 10.96 1.53
CA LEU A 130 -9.22 9.84 1.12
C LEU A 130 -8.29 10.21 -0.05
N CYS A 131 -8.77 11.06 -0.98
CA CYS A 131 -7.96 11.53 -2.09
C CYS A 131 -6.84 12.48 -1.61
N GLN A 132 -7.14 13.42 -0.70
CA GLN A 132 -6.14 14.29 -0.11
C GLN A 132 -5.12 13.52 0.73
N CYS A 133 -5.56 12.46 1.44
CA CYS A 133 -4.68 11.55 2.16
C CYS A 133 -3.67 10.90 1.20
N ALA A 134 -4.14 10.43 0.04
CA ALA A 134 -3.26 9.91 -1.02
C ALA A 134 -2.32 10.99 -1.57
N VAL A 135 -2.78 12.24 -1.78
CA VAL A 135 -1.91 13.35 -2.22
C VAL A 135 -0.78 13.57 -1.21
N LYS A 136 -1.08 13.67 0.08
CA LYS A 136 -0.06 13.80 1.13
C LYS A 136 0.91 12.60 1.12
N ALA A 137 0.44 11.37 0.86
CA ALA A 137 1.33 10.21 0.71
C ALA A 137 2.30 10.35 -0.48
N THR A 138 1.86 10.93 -1.61
CA THR A 138 2.76 11.23 -2.75
C THR A 138 3.78 12.33 -2.49
N GLU A 139 3.61 13.12 -1.43
CA GLU A 139 4.59 14.12 -0.99
C GLU A 139 5.70 13.49 -0.16
N LEU A 140 5.38 12.42 0.56
CA LEU A 140 6.35 11.66 1.36
C LEU A 140 7.13 10.65 0.53
N LEU A 141 6.43 9.95 -0.38
CA LEU A 141 7.01 8.88 -1.19
C LEU A 141 7.65 9.46 -2.45
N SER A 142 8.91 9.10 -2.70
CA SER A 142 9.70 9.63 -3.81
C SER A 142 9.35 8.93 -5.13
N LEU A 143 8.22 9.34 -5.72
CA LEU A 143 7.77 8.89 -7.04
C LEU A 143 8.47 9.69 -8.15
N PRO A 144 8.66 9.13 -9.36
CA PRO A 144 9.20 9.88 -10.50
C PRO A 144 8.36 11.14 -10.77
N PRO A 145 8.97 12.29 -11.12
CA PRO A 145 8.24 13.54 -11.26
C PRO A 145 7.03 13.49 -12.22
N PRO A 146 7.11 12.86 -13.42
CA PRO A 146 5.95 12.76 -14.32
C PRO A 146 4.81 11.97 -13.70
N LEU A 147 5.11 10.82 -13.08
CA LEU A 147 4.11 9.98 -12.41
C LEU A 147 3.47 10.73 -11.23
N ASN A 148 4.30 11.38 -10.40
CA ASN A 148 3.84 12.13 -9.24
C ASN A 148 2.86 13.25 -9.63
N ALA A 149 3.19 14.03 -10.66
CA ALA A 149 2.34 15.11 -11.15
C ALA A 149 0.97 14.60 -11.64
N ILE A 150 0.96 13.51 -12.42
CA ILE A 150 -0.27 12.89 -12.96
C ILE A 150 -1.15 12.35 -11.83
N LEU A 151 -0.57 11.64 -10.86
CA LEU A 151 -1.30 11.11 -9.71
C LEU A 151 -1.90 12.24 -8.87
N ARG A 152 -1.14 13.30 -8.57
CA ARG A 152 -1.65 14.45 -7.82
C ARG A 152 -2.77 15.16 -8.55
N SER A 153 -2.66 15.33 -9.87
CA SER A 153 -3.70 15.94 -10.69
C SER A 153 -5.01 15.16 -10.59
N GLU A 154 -5.00 13.84 -10.82
CA GLU A 154 -6.22 13.02 -10.73
C GLU A 154 -6.79 12.90 -9.32
N LEU A 155 -5.94 12.83 -8.29
CA LEU A 155 -6.38 12.75 -6.91
C LEU A 155 -7.05 14.07 -6.45
N ARG A 156 -6.54 15.24 -6.90
CA ARG A 156 -7.12 16.55 -6.56
C ARG A 156 -8.48 16.82 -7.19
N GLU A 157 -8.90 16.03 -8.19
CA GLU A 157 -10.25 16.14 -8.74
C GLU A 157 -11.32 15.59 -7.79
N GLU A 158 -10.93 14.83 -6.75
CA GLU A 158 -11.79 14.27 -5.70
C GLU A 158 -13.04 13.53 -6.21
N ARG A 159 -12.96 12.95 -7.42
CA ARG A 159 -14.06 12.15 -7.97
C ARG A 159 -14.09 10.78 -7.30
N ALA A 160 -15.26 10.16 -7.27
CA ALA A 160 -15.42 8.78 -6.74
C ALA A 160 -14.46 7.76 -7.41
N THR A 161 -14.06 8.03 -8.66
CA THR A 161 -13.12 7.19 -9.42
C THR A 161 -11.64 7.59 -9.28
N SER A 162 -11.31 8.72 -8.66
CA SER A 162 -9.94 9.27 -8.62
C SER A 162 -8.94 8.28 -8.03
N LEU A 163 -9.24 7.67 -6.87
CA LEU A 163 -8.39 6.62 -6.28
C LEU A 163 -8.23 5.40 -7.19
N THR A 164 -9.29 5.03 -7.93
CA THR A 164 -9.23 3.88 -8.84
C THR A 164 -8.38 4.17 -10.07
N ARG A 165 -8.49 5.38 -10.65
CA ARG A 165 -7.69 5.83 -11.80
C ARG A 165 -6.22 6.00 -11.40
N ALA A 166 -5.95 6.65 -10.27
CA ALA A 166 -4.62 6.79 -9.71
C ALA A 166 -3.95 5.43 -9.44
N LYS A 167 -4.71 4.49 -8.87
CA LYS A 167 -4.25 3.10 -8.70
C LYS A 167 -3.87 2.48 -10.04
N ALA A 168 -4.78 2.50 -11.03
CA ALA A 168 -4.54 1.86 -12.32
C ALA A 168 -3.30 2.42 -13.03
N ALA A 169 -3.10 3.75 -13.01
CA ALA A 169 -1.90 4.39 -13.55
C ALA A 169 -0.62 3.95 -12.82
N LEU A 170 -0.66 3.89 -11.49
CA LEU A 170 0.48 3.47 -10.68
C LEU A 170 0.84 1.98 -10.90
N GLU A 171 -0.16 1.09 -10.95
CA GLU A 171 0.06 -0.33 -11.21
C GLU A 171 0.59 -0.58 -12.64
N LEU A 172 0.03 0.14 -13.63
CA LEU A 172 0.51 0.09 -15.01
C LEU A 172 1.94 0.61 -15.13
N TRP A 173 2.31 1.67 -14.40
CA TRP A 173 3.69 2.15 -14.38
C TRP A 173 4.65 1.13 -13.75
N LEU A 174 4.21 0.39 -12.73
CA LEU A 174 5.03 -0.60 -12.03
C LEU A 174 5.26 -1.91 -12.79
N TRP A 175 4.23 -2.38 -13.50
CA TRP A 175 4.19 -3.73 -14.09
C TRP A 175 3.72 -3.78 -15.53
N GLY A 176 3.30 -2.66 -16.11
CA GLY A 176 2.85 -2.61 -17.50
C GLY A 176 3.97 -2.86 -18.51
N PRO A 177 3.60 -3.02 -19.79
CA PRO A 177 4.57 -3.19 -20.87
C PRO A 177 5.48 -1.97 -20.97
N THR A 178 6.79 -2.18 -21.03
CA THR A 178 7.80 -1.11 -21.18
C THR A 178 7.80 -0.50 -22.58
N HIS A 179 7.48 -1.29 -23.60
CA HIS A 179 7.35 -0.84 -24.98
C HIS A 179 6.09 -1.44 -25.58
N MET A 180 5.12 -0.58 -25.89
CA MET A 180 3.97 -0.98 -26.69
C MET A 180 4.29 -0.78 -28.17
N PRO A 181 4.06 -1.77 -29.04
CA PRO A 181 4.09 -1.51 -30.47
C PRO A 181 2.99 -0.50 -30.79
N VAL A 182 3.32 0.52 -31.60
CA VAL A 182 2.33 1.47 -32.12
C VAL A 182 1.38 0.69 -33.03
N SER A 183 0.23 0.32 -32.48
CA SER A 183 -0.81 -0.46 -33.15
C SER A 183 -2.12 0.31 -33.10
N PRO A 184 -2.92 0.32 -34.18
CA PRO A 184 -4.27 0.89 -34.13
C PRO A 184 -5.17 0.13 -33.14
N ASP A 185 -4.83 -1.12 -32.81
CA ASP A 185 -5.50 -1.95 -31.81
C ASP A 185 -4.68 -2.00 -30.51
N THR A 186 -4.57 -0.85 -29.83
CA THR A 186 -3.88 -0.75 -28.54
C THR A 186 -4.51 -1.68 -27.50
N GLN A 187 -5.86 -1.70 -27.41
CA GLN A 187 -6.57 -2.50 -26.43
C GLN A 187 -6.37 -4.01 -26.64
N GLY A 188 -6.49 -4.52 -27.87
CA GLY A 188 -6.22 -5.93 -28.13
C GLY A 188 -4.74 -6.28 -27.92
N SER A 189 -3.83 -5.35 -28.15
CA SER A 189 -2.40 -5.55 -27.86
C SER A 189 -2.13 -5.66 -26.36
N LEU A 190 -2.77 -4.82 -25.53
CA LEU A 190 -2.69 -4.92 -24.08
C LEU A 190 -3.33 -6.20 -23.55
N GLN A 191 -4.44 -6.65 -24.16
CA GLN A 191 -5.07 -7.92 -23.79
C GLN A 191 -4.11 -9.09 -24.03
N ARG A 192 -3.48 -9.15 -25.22
CA ARG A 192 -2.48 -10.17 -25.55
C ARG A 192 -1.28 -10.14 -24.60
N TRP A 193 -0.76 -8.95 -24.29
CA TRP A 193 0.32 -8.79 -23.33
C TRP A 193 -0.08 -9.29 -21.93
N LEU A 194 -1.27 -8.91 -21.46
CA LEU A 194 -1.77 -9.29 -20.15
C LEU A 194 -1.96 -10.80 -20.02
N ASP A 195 -2.48 -11.45 -21.07
CA ASP A 195 -2.65 -12.91 -21.09
C ASP A 195 -1.31 -13.64 -21.08
N LEU A 196 -0.31 -13.13 -21.81
CA LEU A 196 1.06 -13.66 -21.78
C LEU A 196 1.73 -13.49 -20.41
N GLU A 197 1.58 -12.31 -19.79
CA GLU A 197 2.16 -12.02 -18.48
C GLU A 197 1.52 -12.90 -17.39
N ARG A 198 0.19 -13.05 -17.40
CA ARG A 198 -0.55 -13.97 -16.52
C ARG A 198 -0.05 -15.41 -16.66
N ALA A 199 0.12 -15.90 -17.89
CA ALA A 199 0.62 -17.25 -18.15
C ALA A 199 2.06 -17.43 -17.65
N THR A 200 2.92 -16.42 -17.87
CA THR A 200 4.32 -16.42 -17.46
C THR A 200 4.46 -16.47 -15.94
N VAL A 201 3.73 -15.60 -15.23
CA VAL A 201 3.75 -15.54 -13.77
C VAL A 201 3.16 -16.83 -13.17
N LEU A 202 2.05 -17.34 -13.71
CA LEU A 202 1.46 -18.61 -13.26
C LEU A 202 2.43 -19.78 -13.43
N HIS A 203 3.07 -19.89 -14.60
CA HIS A 203 4.07 -20.91 -14.86
C HIS A 203 5.23 -20.82 -13.84
N SER A 204 5.75 -19.62 -13.59
CA SER A 204 6.80 -19.38 -12.60
C SER A 204 6.40 -19.83 -11.19
N LEU A 205 5.14 -19.58 -10.77
CA LEU A 205 4.64 -20.03 -9.47
C LEU A 205 4.52 -21.55 -9.37
N VAL A 206 4.05 -22.22 -10.43
CA VAL A 206 3.93 -23.69 -10.48
C VAL A 206 5.29 -24.38 -10.43
N VAL A 207 6.29 -23.80 -11.11
CA VAL A 207 7.65 -24.33 -11.15
C VAL A 207 8.38 -24.08 -9.81
N ARG A 208 8.33 -22.85 -9.28
CA ARG A 208 9.09 -22.48 -8.07
C ARG A 208 8.43 -22.90 -6.76
N ARG A 209 7.09 -23.04 -6.74
CA ARG A 209 6.28 -23.39 -5.55
C ARG A 209 6.74 -22.65 -4.27
N PRO A 210 6.76 -21.31 -4.28
CA PRO A 210 7.23 -20.56 -3.13
C PRO A 210 6.35 -20.85 -1.90
N LEU A 211 6.97 -21.04 -0.73
CA LEU A 211 6.25 -21.26 0.52
C LEU A 211 5.47 -20.03 0.97
N THR A 212 5.97 -18.84 0.64
CA THR A 212 5.35 -17.54 0.95
C THR A 212 5.56 -16.56 -0.20
N LEU A 213 4.62 -15.63 -0.34
CA LEU A 213 4.74 -14.51 -1.28
C LEU A 213 5.12 -13.24 -0.53
N ASN A 214 6.12 -12.53 -1.04
CA ASN A 214 6.44 -11.20 -0.55
C ASN A 214 5.33 -10.20 -0.95
N CYS A 215 5.33 -9.01 -0.37
CA CYS A 215 4.27 -8.03 -0.60
C CYS A 215 4.21 -7.54 -2.05
N GLY A 216 5.37 -7.37 -2.70
CA GLY A 216 5.47 -6.94 -4.09
C GLY A 216 4.85 -7.95 -5.05
N ASP A 217 5.18 -9.23 -4.90
CA ASP A 217 4.62 -10.32 -5.69
C ASP A 217 3.10 -10.43 -5.50
N TYR A 218 2.63 -10.27 -4.25
CA TYR A 218 1.20 -10.26 -3.97
C TYR A 218 0.48 -9.09 -4.68
N CYS A 219 1.08 -7.89 -4.65
CA CYS A 219 0.52 -6.73 -5.35
C CYS A 219 0.51 -6.94 -6.87
N HIS A 220 1.59 -7.49 -7.44
CA HIS A 220 1.67 -7.81 -8.86
C HIS A 220 0.60 -8.83 -9.28
N LEU A 221 0.43 -9.93 -8.51
CA LEU A 221 -0.62 -10.91 -8.77
C LEU A 221 -2.02 -10.30 -8.67
N SER A 222 -2.25 -9.46 -7.67
CA SER A 222 -3.51 -8.73 -7.54
C SER A 222 -3.78 -7.84 -8.76
N PHE A 223 -2.77 -7.13 -9.28
CA PHE A 223 -2.87 -6.37 -10.52
C PHE A 223 -3.26 -7.27 -11.68
N LEU A 224 -2.51 -8.34 -11.92
CA LEU A 224 -2.75 -9.27 -13.03
C LEU A 224 -4.15 -9.88 -12.97
N VAL A 225 -4.64 -10.25 -11.79
CA VAL A 225 -5.98 -10.86 -11.65
C VAL A 225 -7.10 -9.83 -11.84
N ARG A 226 -6.94 -8.60 -11.36
CA ARG A 226 -8.03 -7.62 -11.29
C ARG A 226 -8.07 -6.64 -12.46
N THR A 227 -6.97 -6.48 -13.18
CA THR A 227 -6.91 -5.57 -14.34
C THR A 227 -7.48 -6.21 -15.60
N ASN A 228 -7.75 -5.39 -16.60
CA ASN A 228 -8.10 -5.80 -17.95
C ASN A 228 -7.60 -4.76 -18.95
N ALA A 229 -7.60 -5.11 -20.24
CA ALA A 229 -7.08 -4.25 -21.28
C ALA A 229 -7.74 -2.86 -21.34
N LYS A 230 -9.04 -2.75 -21.02
CA LYS A 230 -9.74 -1.46 -20.99
C LYS A 230 -9.21 -0.57 -19.87
N VAL A 231 -9.07 -1.11 -18.65
CA VAL A 231 -8.49 -0.38 -17.51
C VAL A 231 -7.06 0.06 -17.82
N MET A 232 -6.27 -0.81 -18.47
CA MET A 232 -4.91 -0.46 -18.89
C MET A 232 -4.89 0.63 -19.97
N CYS A 233 -5.81 0.62 -20.94
CA CYS A 233 -5.94 1.70 -21.93
C CYS A 233 -6.28 3.04 -21.27
N ASP A 234 -7.24 3.05 -20.35
CA ASP A 234 -7.64 4.27 -19.63
C ASP A 234 -6.47 4.82 -18.79
N ALA A 235 -5.68 3.93 -18.18
CA ALA A 235 -4.48 4.27 -17.43
C ALA A 235 -3.33 4.77 -18.32
N LEU A 236 -3.12 4.17 -19.50
CA LEU A 236 -2.16 4.67 -20.50
C LEU A 236 -2.52 6.08 -20.96
N ALA A 237 -3.78 6.29 -21.34
CA ALA A 237 -4.27 7.60 -21.77
C ALA A 237 -4.10 8.67 -20.67
N LEU A 238 -4.14 8.26 -19.40
CA LEU A 238 -3.83 9.11 -18.27
C LEU A 238 -2.32 9.40 -18.13
N LEU A 239 -1.48 8.38 -18.28
CA LEU A 239 -0.01 8.52 -18.22
C LEU A 239 0.56 9.33 -19.40
N ASP A 240 -0.11 9.28 -20.55
CA ASP A 240 0.26 10.02 -21.77
C ASP A 240 -0.23 11.48 -21.75
N LYS A 241 -1.02 11.89 -20.73
CA LYS A 241 -1.43 13.29 -20.62
C LYS A 241 -0.17 14.16 -20.48
N PRO A 242 0.01 15.19 -21.34
CA PRO A 242 1.10 16.13 -21.15
C PRO A 242 0.94 16.75 -19.77
N ALA A 243 2.02 16.75 -18.98
CA ALA A 243 2.04 17.41 -17.69
C ALA A 243 1.67 18.88 -17.92
N THR A 244 0.46 19.27 -17.54
CA THR A 244 0.02 20.66 -17.64
C THR A 244 0.91 21.48 -16.74
N THR A 245 1.85 22.21 -17.34
CA THR A 245 2.59 23.28 -16.72
C THR A 245 1.59 24.34 -16.26
N THR A 246 1.12 24.26 -15.02
CA THR A 246 0.56 25.42 -14.33
C THR A 246 1.72 26.38 -14.04
N THR A 247 1.81 27.40 -14.89
CA THR A 247 2.49 28.68 -14.62
C THR A 247 1.94 29.35 -13.38
#